data_AF-A0A510DUV2-F1
#
_entry.id   AF-A0A510DUV2-F1
#
_cell.length_a   1.000
_cell.length_b   1.000
_cell.length_c   1.000
_cell.angle_alpha   90.00
_cell.angle_beta   90.00
_cell.angle_gamma   90.00
#
_symmetry.space_group_name_H-M   'P 1'
#
loop_
_entity.id
_entity.type
_entity.pdbx_description
1 polymer ?
#
loop_
_entity_poly.entity_id
_entity_poly.type
_entity_poly.pdbx_seq_one_letter_code
_entity_poly.pdbx_strand_id
1 'polypeptide(L)'
;MMGAEVKYVPKVVGKQVYGSLYECDEDVLKDTQKLQEIVRQASKEGNMTLLDIKSWKIGEGVSVVAIILESHITIHTWPEYKFATVDVYSCGAHTDPKKAFYYIAEELKSERYEIKEADRSSEF
;
A
#
# COMPACT_ATOMS: atom_id res chain seq x y z
N MET A 1 -15.57 29.57 33.84
CA MET A 1 -16.39 28.59 33.10
C MET A 1 -15.42 27.64 32.41
N MET A 2 -15.28 26.41 32.91
CA MET A 2 -14.46 25.37 32.27
C MET A 2 -15.24 24.84 31.06
N GLY A 3 -14.79 25.18 29.85
CA GLY A 3 -15.33 24.60 28.63
C GLY A 3 -14.97 23.12 28.59
N ALA A 4 -15.95 22.25 28.47
CA ALA A 4 -15.71 20.84 28.22
C ALA A 4 -15.13 20.68 26.81
N GLU A 5 -13.86 20.26 26.71
CA GLU A 5 -13.29 19.80 25.44
C GLU A 5 -13.97 18.48 25.06
N VAL A 6 -14.82 18.54 24.03
CA VAL A 6 -15.40 17.34 23.43
C VAL A 6 -14.28 16.67 22.63
N LYS A 7 -13.80 15.52 23.12
CA LYS A 7 -12.87 14.68 22.35
C LYS A 7 -13.61 14.09 21.16
N TYR A 8 -13.17 14.50 19.97
CA TYR A 8 -13.68 14.02 18.70
C TYR A 8 -13.16 12.59 18.42
N VAL A 9 -14.05 11.67 18.07
CA VAL A 9 -13.72 10.29 17.72
C VAL A 9 -14.34 9.97 16.36
N PRO A 10 -13.53 9.81 15.30
CA PRO A 10 -14.04 9.51 13.97
C PRO A 10 -14.76 8.16 13.89
N LYS A 11 -15.88 8.10 13.15
CA LYS A 11 -16.62 6.84 12.90
C LYS A 11 -15.87 5.90 11.97
N VAL A 12 -15.22 6.46 10.95
CA VAL A 12 -14.32 5.74 10.04
C VAL A 12 -12.93 6.32 10.24
N VAL A 13 -11.97 5.47 10.62
CA VAL A 13 -10.55 5.83 10.67
C VAL A 13 -9.89 5.24 9.44
N GLY A 14 -9.42 6.07 8.51
CA GLY A 14 -8.84 5.61 7.25
C GLY A 14 -7.56 6.36 6.93
N LYS A 15 -6.54 5.65 6.44
CA LYS A 15 -5.30 6.25 5.98
C LYS A 15 -4.86 5.61 4.68
N GLN A 16 -4.59 6.44 3.68
CA GLN A 16 -4.08 6.01 2.39
C GLN A 16 -2.67 6.55 2.19
N VAL A 17 -1.74 5.67 1.83
CA VAL A 17 -0.36 5.98 1.51
C VAL A 17 -0.11 5.49 0.09
N TYR A 18 0.21 6.39 -0.81
CA TYR A 18 0.34 6.05 -2.23
C TYR A 18 1.46 6.83 -2.87
N GLY A 19 2.01 6.29 -3.96
CA GLY A 19 3.23 6.85 -4.49
C GLY A 19 3.77 6.16 -5.71
N SER A 20 4.92 6.68 -6.12
CA SER A 20 5.68 6.27 -7.28
C SER A 20 7.08 5.85 -6.83
N LEU A 21 7.52 4.69 -7.30
CA LEU A 21 8.82 4.08 -7.02
C LEU A 21 9.63 4.07 -8.32
N TYR A 22 10.91 4.43 -8.24
CA TYR A 22 11.80 4.62 -9.38
C TYR A 22 13.10 3.84 -9.17
N GLU A 23 13.75 3.48 -10.28
CA GLU A 23 14.98 2.68 -10.28
C GLU A 23 14.83 1.36 -9.51
N CYS A 24 13.66 0.72 -9.64
CA CYS A 24 13.38 -0.57 -9.04
C CYS A 24 14.10 -1.71 -9.79
N ASP A 25 14.25 -2.85 -9.11
CA ASP A 25 14.79 -4.08 -9.68
C ASP A 25 13.86 -4.67 -10.75
N GLU A 26 14.31 -4.71 -12.00
CA GLU A 26 13.50 -5.13 -13.15
C GLU A 26 13.02 -6.58 -13.04
N ASP A 27 13.83 -7.47 -12.46
CA ASP A 27 13.46 -8.89 -12.32
C ASP A 27 12.33 -9.04 -11.29
N VAL A 28 12.39 -8.29 -10.20
CA VAL A 28 11.29 -8.22 -9.22
C VAL A 28 10.03 -7.64 -9.86
N LEU A 29 10.13 -6.56 -10.64
CA LEU A 29 8.97 -5.93 -11.30
C LEU A 29 8.27 -6.87 -12.30
N LYS A 30 8.99 -7.85 -12.86
CA LYS A 30 8.46 -8.84 -13.81
C LYS A 30 7.88 -10.08 -13.11
N ASP A 31 8.24 -10.35 -11.85
CA ASP A 31 7.86 -11.58 -11.17
C ASP A 31 6.51 -11.45 -10.45
N THR A 32 5.48 -12.02 -11.08
CA THR A 32 4.13 -12.08 -10.56
C THR A 32 4.03 -12.74 -9.17
N GLN A 33 4.74 -13.85 -8.95
CA GLN A 33 4.66 -14.59 -7.69
C GLN A 33 5.38 -13.84 -6.57
N LYS A 34 6.57 -13.29 -6.87
CA LYS A 34 7.32 -12.46 -5.92
C LYS A 34 6.53 -11.22 -5.52
N LEU A 35 5.88 -10.52 -6.47
CA LEU A 35 5.05 -9.35 -6.15
C LEU A 35 3.84 -9.70 -5.28
N GLN A 36 3.18 -10.84 -5.53
CA GLN A 36 2.12 -11.30 -4.62
C GLN A 36 2.65 -11.57 -3.21
N GLU A 37 3.83 -12.17 -3.10
CA GLU A 37 4.42 -12.47 -1.80
C GLU A 37 4.85 -11.19 -1.06
N ILE A 38 5.41 -10.22 -1.78
CA ILE A 38 5.72 -8.88 -1.24
C ILE A 38 4.45 -8.25 -0.66
N VAL A 39 3.34 -8.24 -1.39
CA VAL A 39 2.08 -7.67 -0.89
C VAL A 39 1.54 -8.46 0.32
N ARG A 40 1.66 -9.79 0.32
CA ARG A 40 1.27 -10.61 1.48
C ARG A 40 2.09 -10.25 2.72
N GLN A 41 3.41 -10.08 2.59
CA GLN A 41 4.25 -9.69 3.73
C GLN A 41 4.00 -8.22 4.12
N ALA A 42 3.82 -7.31 3.16
CA ALA A 42 3.46 -5.92 3.42
C ALA A 42 2.17 -5.81 4.26
N SER A 43 1.17 -6.64 3.96
CA SER A 43 -0.07 -6.69 4.76
C SER A 43 0.20 -7.07 6.23
N LYS A 44 1.12 -8.00 6.49
CA LYS A 44 1.52 -8.37 7.85
C LYS A 44 2.30 -7.25 8.53
N GLU A 45 3.25 -6.63 7.81
CA GLU A 45 4.04 -5.52 8.34
C GLU A 45 3.19 -4.33 8.75
N GLY A 46 2.13 -4.06 7.97
CA GLY A 46 1.12 -3.04 8.25
C GLY A 46 0.02 -3.45 9.22
N ASN A 47 0.10 -4.64 9.84
CA ASN A 47 -0.90 -5.19 10.76
C ASN A 47 -2.32 -5.25 10.14
N MET A 48 -2.40 -5.70 8.89
CA MET A 48 -3.64 -5.79 8.11
C MET A 48 -4.05 -7.25 7.92
N THR A 49 -5.35 -7.50 7.90
CA THR A 49 -5.90 -8.82 7.58
C THR A 49 -6.12 -8.94 6.07
N LEU A 50 -5.28 -9.73 5.39
CA LEU A 50 -5.42 -10.04 3.98
C LEU A 50 -6.60 -11.01 3.75
N LEU A 51 -7.51 -10.68 2.83
CA LEU A 51 -8.65 -11.51 2.43
C LEU A 51 -8.41 -12.24 1.12
N ASP A 52 -7.94 -11.53 0.10
CA ASP A 52 -7.67 -12.09 -1.23
C ASP A 52 -6.53 -11.34 -1.90
N ILE A 53 -5.84 -11.99 -2.83
CA ILE A 53 -4.80 -11.38 -3.64
C ILE A 53 -4.85 -11.94 -5.05
N LYS A 54 -4.86 -11.03 -6.03
CA LYS A 54 -4.84 -11.37 -7.45
C LYS A 54 -3.82 -10.53 -8.17
N SER A 55 -3.30 -11.11 -9.25
CA SER A 55 -2.34 -10.45 -10.10
C SER A 55 -2.56 -10.78 -11.56
N TRP A 56 -2.21 -9.84 -12.43
CA TRP A 56 -2.29 -9.99 -13.87
C TRP A 56 -0.96 -9.58 -14.48
N LYS A 57 -0.39 -10.46 -15.30
CA LYS A 57 0.75 -10.16 -16.14
C LYS A 57 0.26 -9.34 -17.34
N ILE A 58 0.85 -8.17 -17.56
CA ILE A 58 0.48 -7.23 -18.62
C ILE A 58 1.76 -6.85 -19.38
N GLY A 59 2.02 -7.53 -20.49
CA GLY A 59 3.32 -7.47 -21.15
C GLY A 59 4.42 -8.02 -20.23
N GLU A 60 5.48 -7.24 -20.01
CA GLU A 60 6.50 -7.57 -19.00
C GLU A 60 6.09 -7.12 -17.58
N GLY A 61 5.19 -6.15 -17.45
CA GLY A 61 4.74 -5.64 -16.15
C GLY A 61 3.69 -6.52 -15.47
N VAL A 62 3.37 -6.17 -14.23
CA VAL A 62 2.43 -6.88 -13.37
C VAL A 62 1.54 -5.86 -12.66
N SER A 63 0.24 -6.13 -12.63
CA SER A 63 -0.70 -5.47 -11.72
C SER A 63 -1.08 -6.44 -10.60
N VAL A 64 -0.92 -6.02 -9.35
CA VAL A 64 -1.35 -6.77 -8.15
C VAL A 64 -2.42 -5.97 -7.42
N VAL A 65 -3.48 -6.64 -7.01
CA VAL A 65 -4.52 -6.09 -6.13
C VAL A 65 -4.74 -7.08 -5.01
N ALA A 66 -4.55 -6.61 -3.77
CA ALA A 66 -4.90 -7.32 -2.56
C ALA A 66 -6.09 -6.63 -1.90
N ILE A 67 -7.10 -7.42 -1.57
CA ILE A 67 -8.20 -6.99 -0.72
C ILE A 67 -7.82 -7.34 0.72
N ILE A 68 -7.79 -6.33 1.57
CA ILE A 68 -7.69 -6.49 3.03
C ILE A 68 -9.07 -6.27 3.65
N LEU A 69 -9.26 -6.64 4.91
CA LEU A 69 -10.55 -6.56 5.59
C LEU A 69 -11.22 -5.19 5.44
N GLU A 70 -10.43 -4.12 5.41
CA GLU A 70 -10.93 -2.76 5.26
C GLU A 70 -10.06 -1.94 4.28
N SER A 71 -10.35 -2.06 2.97
CA SER A 71 -9.73 -1.35 1.82
C SER A 71 -8.83 -2.23 0.94
N HIS A 72 -7.57 -1.87 0.65
CA HIS A 72 -6.75 -2.59 -0.34
C HIS A 72 -5.25 -2.22 -0.33
N ILE A 73 -4.46 -3.07 -0.99
CA ILE A 73 -3.08 -2.78 -1.42
C ILE A 73 -2.99 -3.02 -2.93
N THR A 74 -2.39 -2.10 -3.69
CA THR A 74 -2.15 -2.29 -5.13
C THR A 74 -0.70 -1.99 -5.52
N ILE A 75 -0.21 -2.71 -6.53
CA ILE A 75 1.07 -2.45 -7.20
C ILE A 75 0.83 -2.53 -8.71
N HIS A 76 1.32 -1.56 -9.47
CA HIS A 76 1.40 -1.62 -10.93
C HIS A 76 2.83 -1.36 -11.38
N THR A 77 3.39 -2.23 -12.22
CA THR A 77 4.80 -2.16 -12.63
C THR A 77 4.98 -1.89 -14.12
N TRP A 78 6.04 -1.17 -14.44
CA TRP A 78 6.58 -0.93 -15.78
C TRP A 78 8.08 -1.22 -15.77
N PRO A 79 8.49 -2.50 -15.94
CA PRO A 79 9.88 -2.91 -15.88
C PRO A 79 10.79 -2.15 -16.85
N GLU A 80 10.30 -1.82 -18.05
CA GLU A 80 11.03 -1.07 -19.09
C GLU A 80 11.44 0.35 -18.65
N TYR A 81 10.85 0.85 -17.57
CA TYR A 81 11.17 2.14 -16.95
C TYR A 81 11.66 2.01 -15.51
N LYS A 82 11.92 0.78 -15.03
CA LYS A 82 12.26 0.49 -13.62
C LYS A 82 11.31 1.17 -12.64
N PHE A 83 10.01 1.16 -12.96
CA PHE A 83 9.02 2.01 -12.34
C PHE A 83 7.85 1.19 -11.77
N ALA A 84 7.34 1.61 -10.62
CA ALA A 84 6.09 1.08 -10.08
C ALA A 84 5.25 2.18 -9.41
N THR A 85 3.93 2.02 -9.45
CA THR A 85 3.02 2.75 -8.56
C THR A 85 2.50 1.81 -7.48
N VAL A 86 2.35 2.35 -6.28
CA VAL A 86 1.89 1.59 -5.10
C VAL A 86 0.82 2.39 -4.39
N ASP A 87 -0.25 1.73 -3.99
CA ASP A 87 -1.30 2.28 -3.14
C ASP A 87 -1.54 1.34 -1.95
N VAL A 88 -1.46 1.87 -0.74
CA VAL A 88 -1.75 1.17 0.50
C VAL A 88 -2.83 1.95 1.22
N TYR A 89 -4.05 1.46 1.15
CA TYR A 89 -5.19 2.04 1.85
C TYR A 89 -5.69 1.04 2.89
N SER A 90 -5.71 1.46 4.16
CA SER A 90 -6.29 0.69 5.25
C SER A 90 -7.18 1.55 6.15
N CYS A 91 -8.13 0.89 6.80
CA CYS A 91 -8.88 1.46 7.90
C CYS A 91 -8.44 0.87 9.25
N GLY A 92 -8.78 1.57 10.34
CA GLY A 92 -8.49 1.17 11.70
C GLY A 92 -7.16 1.72 12.23
N ALA A 93 -7.20 2.30 13.43
CA ALA A 93 -6.05 2.92 14.09
C ALA A 93 -4.92 1.94 14.46
N HIS A 94 -5.16 0.64 14.36
CA HIS A 94 -4.17 -0.41 14.62
C HIS A 94 -3.32 -0.76 13.39
N THR A 95 -3.69 -0.26 12.20
CA THR A 95 -2.98 -0.53 10.94
C THR A 95 -1.90 0.52 10.67
N ASP A 96 -0.86 0.13 9.94
CA ASP A 96 0.22 1.03 9.52
C ASP A 96 0.45 0.92 7.99
N PRO A 97 -0.32 1.66 7.18
CA PRO A 97 -0.15 1.65 5.73
C PRO A 97 1.19 2.24 5.27
N LYS A 98 1.82 3.09 6.09
CA LYS A 98 3.11 3.69 5.75
C LYS A 98 4.24 2.66 5.87
N LYS A 99 4.19 1.83 6.92
CA LYS A 99 5.12 0.71 7.09
C LYS A 99 4.99 -0.32 5.97
N ALA A 100 3.76 -0.67 5.58
CA ALA A 100 3.52 -1.54 4.43
C ALA A 100 4.05 -0.94 3.11
N PHE A 101 3.84 0.36 2.86
CA PHE A 101 4.40 1.05 1.69
C PHE A 101 5.93 0.98 1.66
N TYR A 102 6.60 1.26 2.78
CA TYR A 102 8.07 1.21 2.85
C TYR A 102 8.62 -0.19 2.65
N TYR A 103 7.96 -1.22 3.22
CA TYR A 103 8.32 -2.61 2.96
C TYR A 103 8.26 -2.94 1.46
N ILE A 104 7.19 -2.51 0.77
CA ILE A 104 7.09 -2.69 -0.68
C ILE A 104 8.22 -1.96 -1.41
N ALA A 105 8.51 -0.72 -1.04
CA ALA A 105 9.58 0.05 -1.68
C ALA A 105 10.97 -0.60 -1.51
N GLU A 106 11.24 -1.15 -0.32
CA GLU A 106 12.47 -1.89 -0.03
C GLU A 106 12.57 -3.20 -0.83
N GLU A 107 11.51 -4.00 -0.88
CA GLU A 107 11.51 -5.27 -1.62
C GLU A 107 11.55 -5.09 -3.13
N LEU A 108 11.02 -3.98 -3.65
CA LEU A 108 11.18 -3.58 -5.06
C LEU A 108 12.57 -2.99 -5.35
N LYS A 109 13.42 -2.83 -4.32
CA LYS A 109 14.74 -2.18 -4.38
C LYS A 109 14.70 -0.80 -5.02
N SER A 110 13.66 -0.03 -4.70
CA SER A 110 13.51 1.33 -5.21
C SER A 110 14.63 2.23 -4.67
N GLU A 111 15.41 2.87 -5.54
CA GLU A 111 16.43 3.84 -5.11
C GLU A 111 15.83 5.22 -4.80
N ARG A 112 14.65 5.52 -5.37
CA ARG A 112 13.97 6.80 -5.19
C ARG A 112 12.46 6.60 -5.18
N TYR A 113 11.75 7.32 -4.31
CA TYR A 113 10.29 7.30 -4.29
C TYR A 113 9.69 8.67 -4.04
N GLU A 114 8.47 8.86 -4.56
CA GLU A 114 7.56 9.94 -4.21
C GLU A 114 6.39 9.33 -3.43
N ILE A 115 6.13 9.84 -2.23
CA ILE A 115 5.10 9.35 -1.32
C ILE A 115 4.12 10.47 -1.00
N LYS A 116 2.83 10.14 -1.03
CA LYS A 116 1.73 11.00 -0.61
C LYS A 116 0.90 10.26 0.43
N GLU A 117 0.35 11.03 1.36
CA GLU A 117 -0.55 10.53 2.39
C GLU A 117 -1.87 11.29 2.28
N ALA A 118 -2.98 10.56 2.37
CA ALA A 118 -4.31 11.13 2.46
C ALA A 118 -4.99 10.60 3.71
N ASP A 119 -5.54 11.51 4.51
CA ASP A 119 -6.51 11.15 5.55
C ASP A 119 -7.81 10.77 4.85
N ARG A 120 -8.27 9.55 5.12
CA ARG A 120 -9.51 8.98 4.60
C ARG A 120 -10.53 8.79 5.72
N SER A 121 -10.25 9.32 6.90
CA SER A 121 -11.17 9.32 8.02
C SER A 121 -12.41 10.15 7.70
N SER A 122 -13.54 9.75 8.26
CA SER A 122 -14.78 10.48 8.07
C SER A 122 -15.76 10.35 9.22
N GLU A 123 -16.52 11.42 9.38
CA GLU A 123 -17.66 11.53 10.29
C GLU A 123 -19.01 11.29 9.66
N PHE A 124 -19.06 11.18 8.32
CA PHE A 124 -20.31 11.03 7.58
C PHE A 124 -21.27 10.10 8.34
#